data_AF-A0A9P0QBA1-F1
#
_entry.id   AF-A0A9P0QBA1-F1
#
_cell.length_a   1.000
_cell.length_b   1.000
_cell.length_c   1.000
_cell.angle_alpha   90.00
_cell.angle_beta   90.00
_cell.angle_gamma   90.00
#
_symmetry.space_group_name_H-M   'P 1'
#
loop_
_entity.id
_entity.type
_entity.pdbx_description
1 polymer ?
#
loop_
_entity_poly.entity_id
_entity_poly.type
_entity_poly.pdbx_seq_one_letter_code
_entity_poly.pdbx_strand_id
1 'polypeptide(L)'
;MTKLGFFLVLFLSTAVLAEDVTVQLPVGTVKGLVKSTAKGVIFYSFQGIPYAEKPVGDLRFQAPVPKKKWEGIWDATKFGNICNQMSYTPPNQSEDCLFVNVYTPKPADEMPAELLKKAGIPLISVRTCGLWLFFIGHYLNSDI
;
A
#
# COMPACT_ATOMS: atom_id res chain seq x y z
N MET A 1 -18.76 30.17 -50.19
CA MET A 1 -17.39 29.97 -49.65
C MET A 1 -17.44 30.19 -48.14
N THR A 2 -17.87 29.19 -47.37
CA THR A 2 -18.01 29.26 -45.91
C THR A 2 -16.84 28.53 -45.28
N LYS A 3 -15.89 29.27 -44.68
CA LYS A 3 -14.76 28.68 -43.95
C LYS A 3 -15.24 28.22 -42.59
N LEU A 4 -15.39 26.91 -42.43
CA LEU A 4 -15.71 26.24 -41.17
C LEU A 4 -14.44 26.25 -40.29
N GLY A 5 -14.43 27.11 -39.27
CA GLY A 5 -13.31 27.22 -38.32
C GLY A 5 -13.33 26.04 -37.33
N PHE A 6 -12.33 25.16 -37.44
CA PHE A 6 -12.04 24.12 -36.45
C PHE A 6 -11.34 24.75 -35.24
N PHE A 7 -12.08 25.00 -34.15
CA PHE A 7 -11.49 25.34 -32.85
C PHE A 7 -10.99 24.05 -32.19
N LEU A 8 -9.69 23.79 -32.28
CA LEU A 8 -9.02 22.70 -31.57
C LEU A 8 -8.88 23.09 -30.09
N VAL A 9 -9.82 22.63 -29.25
CA VAL A 9 -9.72 22.78 -27.80
C VAL A 9 -8.72 21.76 -27.27
N LEU A 10 -7.48 22.20 -27.00
CA LEU A 10 -6.45 21.42 -26.31
C LEU A 10 -6.83 21.28 -24.83
N PHE A 11 -7.34 20.11 -24.46
CA PHE A 11 -7.54 19.73 -23.07
C PHE A 11 -6.16 19.50 -22.42
N LEU A 12 -5.66 20.48 -21.68
CA LEU A 12 -4.43 20.34 -20.90
C LEU A 12 -4.73 19.43 -19.70
N SER A 13 -4.47 18.13 -19.83
CA SER A 13 -4.61 17.17 -18.73
C SER A 13 -3.55 17.48 -17.67
N THR A 14 -3.96 18.05 -16.54
CA THR A 14 -3.08 18.13 -15.37
C THR A 14 -2.95 16.75 -14.77
N ALA A 15 -1.87 16.04 -15.12
CA ALA A 15 -1.49 14.83 -14.43
C ALA A 15 -1.16 15.18 -12.97
N VAL A 16 -1.97 14.68 -12.04
CA VAL A 16 -1.63 14.71 -10.62
C VAL A 16 -0.47 13.73 -10.43
N LEU A 17 0.74 14.26 -10.31
CA LEU A 17 1.90 13.45 -9.93
C LEU A 17 1.76 13.10 -8.45
N ALA A 18 1.52 11.81 -8.16
CA ALA A 18 1.67 11.32 -6.80
C ALA A 18 3.16 11.40 -6.42
N GLU A 19 3.47 12.04 -5.30
CA GLU A 19 4.84 12.20 -4.84
C GLU A 19 5.32 10.90 -4.19
N ASP A 20 6.43 10.35 -4.70
CA ASP A 20 7.05 9.14 -4.18
C ASP A 20 7.84 9.45 -2.89
N VAL A 21 7.71 8.60 -1.87
CA VAL A 21 8.49 8.68 -0.62
C VAL A 21 9.23 7.37 -0.40
N THR A 22 10.48 7.43 0.08
CA THR A 22 11.28 6.23 0.37
C THR A 22 11.64 6.17 1.84
N VAL A 23 11.53 4.99 2.46
CA VAL A 23 11.86 4.76 3.87
C VAL A 23 12.77 3.54 4.01
N GLN A 24 13.78 3.65 4.88
CA GLN A 24 14.70 2.56 5.18
C GLN A 24 14.18 1.69 6.32
N LEU A 25 13.96 0.40 6.08
CA LEU A 25 13.65 -0.60 7.10
C LEU A 25 14.90 -1.46 7.41
N PRO A 26 14.94 -2.16 8.57
CA PRO A 26 16.02 -3.11 8.87
C PRO A 26 16.16 -4.26 7.86
N VAL A 27 15.06 -4.59 7.17
CA VAL A 27 14.96 -5.68 6.19
C VAL A 27 15.15 -5.22 4.74
N GLY A 28 15.15 -3.91 4.48
CA GLY A 28 15.31 -3.37 3.13
C GLY A 28 14.63 -2.02 2.98
N THR A 29 14.72 -1.44 1.79
CA THR A 29 14.15 -0.12 1.48
C THR A 29 12.77 -0.27 0.85
N VAL A 30 11.82 0.60 1.19
CA VAL A 30 10.46 0.60 0.62
C VAL A 30 10.13 1.96 0.01
N LYS A 31 9.39 1.97 -1.10
CA LYS A 31 8.86 3.17 -1.75
C LYS A 31 7.34 3.24 -1.62
N GLY A 32 6.84 4.27 -0.95
CA GLY A 32 5.42 4.57 -0.83
C GLY A 32 5.01 5.83 -1.59
N LEU A 33 3.81 6.33 -1.29
CA LEU A 33 3.24 7.54 -1.89
C LEU A 33 2.78 8.52 -0.81
N VAL A 34 2.93 9.81 -1.09
CA VAL A 34 2.20 10.87 -0.39
C VAL A 34 0.81 11.00 -1.01
N LYS A 35 -0.24 10.89 -0.20
CA LYS A 35 -1.64 10.93 -0.62
C LYS A 35 -2.41 11.96 0.21
N SER A 36 -3.51 12.45 -0.35
CA SER A 36 -4.46 13.31 0.35
C SER A 36 -5.81 12.62 0.51
N THR A 37 -6.43 12.76 1.68
CA THR A 37 -7.84 12.38 1.85
C THR A 37 -8.77 13.32 1.07
N ALA A 38 -10.05 12.95 0.90
CA ALA A 38 -11.06 13.84 0.30
C ALA A 38 -11.22 15.19 1.03
N LYS A 39 -10.77 15.29 2.29
CA LYS A 39 -10.74 16.53 3.09
C LYS A 39 -9.42 17.30 2.98
N GLY A 40 -8.51 16.88 2.10
CA GLY A 40 -7.21 17.53 1.89
C GLY A 40 -6.15 17.21 2.95
N VAL A 41 -6.40 16.27 3.87
CA VAL A 41 -5.39 15.86 4.85
C VAL A 41 -4.34 14.99 4.17
N ILE A 42 -3.08 15.42 4.23
CA ILE A 42 -1.93 14.70 3.69
C ILE A 42 -1.53 13.55 4.61
N PHE A 43 -1.21 12.39 4.03
CA PHE A 43 -0.69 11.22 4.72
C PHE A 43 0.23 10.43 3.79
N TYR A 44 1.08 9.59 4.40
CA TYR A 44 2.02 8.73 3.71
C TYR A 44 1.48 7.30 3.69
N SER A 45 1.54 6.67 2.52
CA SER A 45 0.93 5.38 2.22
C SER A 45 1.99 4.40 1.74
N PHE A 46 2.15 3.30 2.46
CA PHE A 46 2.98 2.17 2.06
C PHE A 46 2.11 0.92 2.03
N GLN A 47 1.91 0.35 0.84
CA GLN A 47 0.99 -0.74 0.59
C GLN A 47 1.76 -1.98 0.13
N GLY A 48 1.27 -3.18 0.43
CA GLY A 48 1.87 -4.40 -0.11
C GLY A 48 3.28 -4.72 0.41
N ILE A 49 3.63 -4.31 1.65
CA ILE A 49 4.93 -4.65 2.25
C ILE A 49 4.90 -6.11 2.71
N PRO A 50 5.83 -6.99 2.27
CA PRO A 50 5.88 -8.38 2.71
C PRO A 50 6.38 -8.45 4.15
N TYR A 51 5.63 -9.12 5.03
CA TYR A 51 6.08 -9.34 6.42
C TYR A 51 6.62 -10.75 6.66
N ALA A 52 6.34 -11.69 5.73
CA ALA A 52 6.78 -13.07 5.79
C ALA A 52 7.18 -13.57 4.38
N GLU A 53 7.89 -14.70 4.33
CA GLU A 53 8.06 -15.45 3.08
C GLU A 53 6.73 -16.01 2.59
N LYS A 54 6.61 -16.12 1.27
CA LYS A 54 5.41 -16.67 0.63
C LYS A 54 5.12 -18.09 1.13
N PRO A 55 3.90 -18.40 1.62
CA PRO A 55 3.55 -19.69 2.21
C PRO A 55 3.18 -20.72 1.13
N VAL A 56 4.06 -20.92 0.15
CA VAL A 56 3.88 -21.85 -0.98
C VAL A 56 4.90 -22.99 -0.92
N GLY A 57 4.62 -24.08 -1.63
CA GLY A 57 5.50 -25.25 -1.65
C GLY A 57 5.67 -25.84 -0.24
N ASP A 58 6.91 -26.04 0.19
CA ASP A 58 7.23 -26.63 1.49
C ASP A 58 6.83 -25.74 2.68
N LEU A 59 6.58 -24.45 2.46
CA LEU A 59 6.09 -23.52 3.49
C LEU A 59 4.57 -23.52 3.62
N ARG A 60 3.85 -24.25 2.75
CA ARG A 60 2.40 -24.33 2.81
C ARG A 60 1.95 -25.00 4.10
N PHE A 61 0.99 -24.39 4.78
CA PHE A 61 0.46 -24.83 6.09
C PHE A 61 1.47 -24.84 7.25
N GLN A 62 2.65 -24.25 7.05
CA GLN A 62 3.62 -24.02 8.12
C GLN A 62 3.40 -22.66 8.77
N ALA A 63 4.00 -22.47 9.94
CA ALA A 63 4.06 -21.15 10.56
C ALA A 63 4.76 -20.15 9.62
N PRO A 64 4.29 -18.88 9.52
CA PRO A 64 4.92 -17.87 8.68
C PRO A 64 6.40 -17.68 9.04
N VAL A 65 7.26 -17.77 8.02
CA VAL A 65 8.69 -17.51 8.16
C VAL A 65 8.95 -16.02 7.92
N PRO A 66 9.67 -15.30 8.79
CA PRO A 66 9.97 -13.88 8.57
C PRO A 66 10.63 -13.62 7.22
N LYS A 67 10.26 -12.51 6.57
CA LYS A 67 10.81 -12.15 5.25
C LYS A 67 12.32 -11.91 5.35
N LYS A 68 13.09 -12.53 4.45
CA LYS A 68 14.52 -12.26 4.30
C LYS A 68 14.75 -10.84 3.83
N LYS A 69 15.95 -10.32 4.10
CA LYS A 69 16.35 -9.01 3.56
C LYS A 69 16.28 -9.04 2.03
N TRP A 70 15.78 -7.96 1.45
CA TRP A 70 15.80 -7.76 0.00
C TRP A 70 16.80 -6.69 -0.39
N GLU A 71 17.33 -6.82 -1.61
CA GLU A 71 18.18 -5.80 -2.22
C GLU A 71 17.32 -4.83 -3.04
N GLY A 72 17.80 -3.60 -3.18
CA GLY A 72 17.08 -2.55 -3.89
C GLY A 72 15.87 -2.01 -3.12
N ILE A 73 14.95 -1.41 -3.87
CA ILE A 73 13.77 -0.71 -3.33
C ILE A 73 12.53 -1.54 -3.63
N TRP A 74 11.80 -1.94 -2.59
CA TRP A 74 10.51 -2.60 -2.73
C TRP A 74 9.43 -1.57 -3.07
N ASP A 75 8.69 -1.82 -4.16
CA ASP A 75 7.58 -0.97 -4.57
C ASP A 75 6.37 -1.22 -3.65
N ALA A 76 6.17 -0.31 -2.71
CA ALA A 76 5.03 -0.28 -1.79
C ALA A 76 4.01 0.81 -2.18
N THR A 77 3.93 1.16 -3.47
CA THR A 77 2.93 2.12 -3.97
C THR A 77 1.58 1.47 -4.30
N LYS A 78 1.55 0.14 -4.33
CA LYS A 78 0.39 -0.69 -4.66
C LYS A 78 0.19 -1.76 -3.62
N PHE A 79 -1.04 -2.20 -3.48
CA PHE A 79 -1.35 -3.31 -2.60
C PHE A 79 -0.83 -4.65 -3.13
N GLY A 80 -0.55 -5.56 -2.21
CA GLY A 80 -0.22 -6.94 -2.52
C GLY A 80 -1.45 -7.79 -2.86
N ASN A 81 -1.20 -9.06 -3.20
CA ASN A 81 -2.26 -10.02 -3.49
C ASN A 81 -3.14 -10.29 -2.27
N ILE A 82 -4.36 -10.74 -2.54
CA ILE A 82 -5.32 -11.16 -1.53
C ILE A 82 -5.15 -12.66 -1.27
N CYS A 83 -5.33 -13.09 -0.02
CA CYS A 83 -5.30 -14.53 0.29
C CYS A 83 -6.49 -15.26 -0.33
N ASN A 84 -6.25 -16.50 -0.76
CA ASN A 84 -7.29 -17.37 -1.30
C ASN A 84 -8.50 -17.46 -0.35
N GLN A 85 -9.69 -17.17 -0.88
CA GLN A 85 -10.96 -17.18 -0.17
C GLN A 85 -12.08 -17.67 -1.08
N MET A 86 -13.14 -18.24 -0.50
CA MET A 86 -14.30 -18.77 -1.25
C MET A 86 -15.20 -17.69 -1.89
N SER A 87 -14.70 -16.47 -2.05
CA SER A 87 -15.45 -15.37 -2.66
C SER A 87 -15.34 -15.41 -4.18
N TYR A 88 -16.45 -15.10 -4.85
CA TYR A 88 -16.51 -14.94 -6.29
C TYR A 88 -15.70 -13.70 -6.67
N THR A 89 -14.44 -13.91 -7.06
CA THR A 89 -13.64 -13.00 -7.91
C THR A 89 -13.34 -11.57 -7.40
N PRO A 90 -12.53 -11.37 -6.35
CA PRO A 90 -11.54 -10.30 -6.42
C PRO A 90 -10.40 -10.75 -7.36
N PRO A 91 -10.00 -9.93 -8.36
CA PRO A 91 -8.77 -10.19 -9.10
C PRO A 91 -7.59 -10.20 -8.13
N ASN A 92 -6.56 -11.00 -8.41
CA ASN A 92 -5.31 -11.10 -7.64
C ASN A 92 -5.40 -11.90 -6.31
N GLN A 93 -6.19 -12.97 -6.26
CA GLN A 93 -6.03 -13.98 -5.21
C GLN A 93 -4.77 -14.82 -5.45
N SER A 94 -4.01 -15.05 -4.38
CA SER A 94 -2.78 -15.85 -4.40
C SER A 94 -2.50 -16.45 -3.03
N GLU A 95 -1.72 -17.54 -2.97
CA GLU A 95 -1.12 -18.00 -1.71
C GLU A 95 0.02 -17.07 -1.27
N ASP A 96 0.67 -16.38 -2.20
CA ASP A 96 1.60 -15.28 -1.88
C ASP A 96 0.80 -14.02 -1.54
N CYS A 97 0.32 -13.94 -0.30
CA CYS A 97 -0.60 -12.91 0.19
C CYS A 97 -0.23 -12.31 1.56
N LEU A 98 0.95 -12.64 2.09
CA LEU A 98 1.40 -12.20 3.43
C LEU A 98 2.00 -10.78 3.38
N PHE A 99 1.11 -9.82 3.12
CA PHE A 99 1.44 -8.40 3.01
C PHE A 99 0.74 -7.55 4.08
N VAL A 100 1.34 -6.42 4.41
CA VAL A 100 0.78 -5.39 5.28
C VAL A 100 0.76 -4.03 4.57
N ASN A 101 -0.20 -3.19 4.96
CA ASN A 101 -0.28 -1.80 4.53
C ASN A 101 -0.09 -0.90 5.75
N VAL A 102 0.71 0.15 5.62
CA VAL A 102 1.04 1.12 6.67
C VAL A 102 0.68 2.51 6.19
N TYR A 103 -0.06 3.24 7.03
CA TYR A 103 -0.44 4.63 6.78
C TYR A 103 -0.01 5.47 7.97
N THR A 104 0.59 6.62 7.70
CA THR A 104 1.08 7.51 8.76
C THR A 104 0.92 8.98 8.35
N PRO A 105 0.61 9.90 9.28
CA PRO A 105 0.61 11.33 8.98
C PRO A 105 2.02 11.88 8.72
N LYS A 106 3.08 11.21 9.19
CA LYS A 106 4.50 11.57 8.98
C LYS A 106 5.41 10.34 8.92
N PRO A 107 6.37 10.25 7.99
CA PRO A 107 7.32 9.14 7.93
C PRO A 107 8.36 9.27 9.06
N ALA A 108 8.91 8.13 9.48
CA ALA A 108 9.81 8.06 10.63
C ALA A 108 11.09 8.90 10.46
N ASP A 109 11.59 9.04 9.23
CA ASP A 109 12.81 9.80 8.91
C ASP A 109 12.61 11.32 9.10
N GLU A 110 11.37 11.79 9.06
CA GLU A 110 10.99 13.18 9.31
C GLU A 110 10.48 13.40 10.76
N MET A 111 10.45 12.36 11.59
CA MET A 111 10.06 12.48 12.99
C MET A 111 11.28 12.82 13.87
N PRO A 112 11.20 13.90 14.67
CA PRO A 112 12.17 14.15 15.74
C PRO A 112 12.30 12.92 16.65
N ALA A 113 13.55 12.50 16.93
CA ALA A 113 13.84 11.32 17.77
C ALA A 113 13.18 11.37 19.16
N GLU A 114 12.91 12.57 19.67
CA GLU A 114 12.17 12.84 20.91
C GLU A 114 10.69 12.40 20.82
N LEU A 115 10.05 12.55 19.66
CA LEU A 115 8.65 12.15 19.44
C LEU A 115 8.48 10.64 19.27
N LEU A 116 9.51 9.94 18.76
CA LEU A 116 9.55 8.47 18.77
C LEU A 116 9.58 7.91 20.21
N LYS A 117 10.18 8.65 21.15
CA LYS A 117 10.41 8.19 22.53
C LYS A 117 9.37 8.65 23.53
N LYS A 118 8.74 9.83 23.36
CA LYS A 118 8.00 10.49 24.45
C LYS A 118 6.47 10.46 24.34
N ALA A 119 5.91 10.11 23.19
CA ALA A 119 4.46 9.86 23.02
C ALA A 119 4.20 9.20 21.66
N GLY A 120 5.01 8.19 21.31
CA GLY A 120 5.08 7.60 19.96
C GLY A 120 3.72 7.50 19.28
N ILE A 121 3.65 7.84 18.00
CA ILE A 121 2.41 7.81 17.21
C ILE A 121 1.67 6.51 17.57
N PRO A 122 0.44 6.57 18.09
CA PRO A 122 -0.26 5.39 18.56
C PRO A 122 -0.39 4.41 17.38
N LEU A 123 0.24 3.24 17.53
CA LEU A 123 0.18 2.20 16.51
C LEU A 123 -1.15 1.47 16.64
N ILE A 124 -2.02 1.65 15.65
CA ILE A 124 -3.30 0.95 15.56
C ILE A 124 -3.13 -0.21 14.58
N SER A 125 -3.14 -1.44 15.09
CA SER A 125 -3.19 -2.65 14.25
C SER A 125 -4.64 -3.00 13.98
N VAL A 126 -5.08 -2.82 12.74
CA VAL A 126 -6.42 -3.22 12.30
C VAL A 126 -6.32 -4.62 11.71
N ARG A 127 -7.02 -5.58 12.34
CA ARG A 127 -7.27 -6.90 11.76
C ARG A 127 -8.72 -6.94 11.30
N THR A 128 -8.93 -7.09 9.99
CA THR A 128 -10.27 -7.33 9.46
C THR A 128 -10.77 -8.68 9.98
N CYS A 129 -12.06 -8.78 10.32
CA CYS A 129 -12.69 -10.00 10.85
C CYS A 129 -13.69 -10.52 9.82
N GLY A 130 -13.54 -11.77 9.38
CA GLY A 130 -14.42 -12.42 8.39
C GLY A 130 -14.48 -13.93 8.58
N LEU A 131 -14.74 -14.35 9.82
CA LEU A 131 -15.00 -15.74 10.22
C LEU A 131 -13.98 -16.75 9.61
N TRP A 132 -12.69 -16.44 9.70
CA TRP A 132 -11.57 -17.27 9.20
C TRP A 132 -11.55 -17.58 7.70
N LEU A 133 -12.54 -17.15 6.92
CA LEU A 133 -12.76 -17.59 5.53
C LEU A 133 -12.73 -16.46 4.50
N PHE A 134 -12.95 -15.21 4.90
CA PHE A 134 -13.03 -14.07 3.99
C PHE A 134 -12.26 -12.87 4.55
N PHE A 135 -11.12 -12.50 3.95
CA PHE A 135 -10.36 -11.33 4.40
C PHE A 135 -9.73 -10.56 3.25
N ILE A 136 -9.86 -9.24 3.32
CA ILE A 136 -9.19 -8.30 2.43
C ILE A 136 -8.72 -7.12 3.30
N GLY A 137 -7.43 -6.74 3.19
CA GLY A 137 -6.85 -5.54 3.77
C GLY A 137 -6.94 -4.29 2.87
N HIS A 138 -7.64 -4.42 1.75
CA HIS A 138 -8.10 -3.32 0.90
C HIS A 138 -9.49 -2.85 1.35
N TYR A 139 -9.74 -1.55 1.20
CA TYR A 139 -11.11 -1.06 1.07
C TYR A 139 -11.63 -1.45 -0.32
N LEU A 140 -12.75 -2.16 -0.40
CA LEU A 140 -13.43 -2.51 -1.65
C LEU A 140 -14.09 -1.32 -2.38
N ASN A 141 -13.83 -0.08 -1.95
CA ASN A 141 -14.42 1.15 -2.51
C ASN A 141 -13.36 2.26 -2.65
N SER A 142 -12.35 2.05 -3.49
CA SER A 142 -11.51 3.15 -3.98
C SER A 142 -12.04 3.81 -5.26
N ASP A 143 -13.17 3.35 -5.79
CA ASP A 143 -13.85 3.94 -6.94
C ASP A 143 -15.02 4.83 -6.46
N ILE A 144 -14.68 6.03 -5.96
CA ILE A 144 -15.57 7.21 -5.99
C ILE A 144 -14.72 8.39 -6.46
#